data_AF-A0A3D4QNT6-F1
#
_entry.id   AF-A0A3D4QNT6-F1
#
_cell.length_a   1.000
_cell.length_b   1.000
_cell.length_c   1.000
_cell.angle_alpha   90.00
_cell.angle_beta   90.00
_cell.angle_gamma   90.00
#
_symmetry.space_group_name_H-M   'P 1'
#
loop_
_entity.id
_entity.type
_entity.pdbx_description
1 polymer ?
#
loop_
_entity_poly.entity_id
_entity_poly.type
_entity_poly.pdbx_seq_one_letter_code
_entity_poly.pdbx_strand_id
1 'polypeptide(L)' 'MRDIDEKINLARYAYLLARLEPDKKAETEQKELYRKFSKQMYLWMQDDADCKELITSIYIYAYLNRKEGEENNG' A
#
# COMPACT_ATOMS: atom_id res chain seq x y z
N MET A 1 22.80 7.75 10.85
CA MET A 1 21.52 8.49 10.82
C MET A 1 20.58 7.91 9.76
N ARG A 2 20.94 7.89 8.46
CA ARG A 2 20.12 7.31 7.35
C ARG A 2 19.45 5.95 7.63
N ASP A 3 20.21 4.99 8.15
CA ASP A 3 19.74 3.62 8.43
C ASP A 3 18.67 3.56 9.56
N ILE A 4 18.69 4.50 10.50
CA ILE A 4 17.68 4.58 11.58
C ILE A 4 16.35 5.12 11.01
N ASP A 5 16.43 6.13 10.14
CA ASP A 5 15.24 6.72 9.51
C ASP A 5 14.55 5.72 8.57
N GLU A 6 15.32 4.94 7.82
CA GLU A 6 14.81 3.85 6.97
C GLU A 6 14.10 2.77 7.80
N LYS A 7 14.70 2.32 8.91
CA LYS A 7 14.08 1.35 9.83
C LYS A 7 12.79 1.88 10.46
N ILE A 8 12.76 3.15 10.84
CA ILE A 8 11.56 3.78 11.40
C ILE A 8 10.46 3.87 10.33
N ASN A 9 10.81 4.23 9.10
CA ASN A 9 9.84 4.32 8.00
C ASN A 9 9.26 2.94 7.64
N LEU A 10 10.09 1.89 7.64
CA LEU A 10 9.63 0.53 7.42
C LEU A 10 8.67 0.06 8.53
N ALA A 11 8.96 0.40 9.79
CA ALA A 11 8.07 0.10 10.92
C ALA A 11 6.73 0.85 10.83
N ARG A 12 6.75 2.14 10.48
CA ARG A 12 5.54 2.94 10.24
C ARG A 12 4.72 2.35 9.10
N TYR A 13 5.37 1.89 8.04
CA TYR A 13 4.71 1.28 6.91
C TYR A 13 4.03 -0.04 7.27
N ALA A 14 4.72 -0.94 7.98
CA ALA A 14 4.13 -2.17 8.51
C ALA A 14 2.91 -1.88 9.39
N TYR A 15 2.98 -0.87 10.24
CA TYR A 15 1.86 -0.46 11.08
C TYR A 15 0.65 0.03 10.26
N LEU A 16 0.88 0.81 9.20
CA LEU A 16 -0.19 1.25 8.30
C LEU A 16 -0.86 0.07 7.58
N LEU A 17 -0.07 -0.89 7.09
CA LEU A 17 -0.60 -2.11 6.48
C LEU A 17 -1.43 -2.93 7.49
N ALA A 18 -0.99 -3.05 8.73
CA ALA A 18 -1.77 -3.75 9.75
C ALA A 18 -3.10 -3.01 10.06
N ARG A 19 -3.10 -1.68 10.04
CA ARG A 19 -4.30 -0.88 10.29
C ARG A 19 -5.31 -0.91 9.14
N LEU A 20 -4.83 -1.16 7.92
CA LEU A 20 -5.67 -1.31 6.72
C LEU A 20 -6.20 -2.74 6.54
N GLU A 21 -5.87 -3.67 7.44
CA GLU A 21 -6.42 -5.02 7.38
C GLU A 21 -7.95 -5.03 7.37
N PRO A 22 -8.59 -5.87 6.54
CA PRO A 22 -10.04 -6.03 6.52
C PRO A 22 -10.58 -6.44 7.89
N ASP A 23 -11.78 -5.96 8.20
CA ASP A 23 -12.47 -6.28 9.45
C ASP A 23 -12.59 -7.79 9.68
N LYS A 24 -12.71 -8.19 10.95
CA LYS A 24 -12.94 -9.59 11.32
C LYS A 24 -14.19 -10.20 10.67
N LYS A 25 -15.16 -9.36 10.28
CA LYS A 25 -16.38 -9.78 9.59
C LYS A 25 -16.26 -9.83 8.07
N ALA A 26 -15.16 -9.35 7.48
CA ALA A 26 -14.94 -9.40 6.05
C ALA A 26 -14.86 -10.85 5.56
N GLU A 27 -15.19 -11.05 4.28
CA GLU A 27 -15.13 -12.35 3.62
C GLU A 27 -13.73 -12.95 3.68
N THR A 28 -13.65 -14.27 3.77
CA THR A 28 -12.38 -14.99 3.85
C THR A 28 -11.49 -14.70 2.64
N GLU A 29 -12.09 -14.62 1.46
CA GLU A 29 -11.38 -14.28 0.22
C GLU A 29 -10.77 -12.88 0.27
N GLN A 30 -11.51 -11.88 0.76
CA GLN A 30 -11.02 -10.51 0.89
C GLN A 30 -9.82 -10.43 1.84
N LYS A 31 -9.86 -11.17 2.96
CA LYS A 31 -8.75 -11.26 3.91
C LYS A 31 -7.51 -11.90 3.29
N GLU A 32 -7.68 -12.97 2.53
CA GLU A 32 -6.56 -13.65 1.86
C GLU A 32 -5.95 -12.80 0.74
N LEU A 33 -6.77 -12.11 -0.04
CA LEU A 33 -6.30 -11.14 -1.04
C LEU A 33 -5.52 -10.02 -0.37
N TYR A 34 -6.05 -9.45 0.71
CA TYR A 34 -5.36 -8.40 1.46
C TYR A 34 -4.04 -8.90 2.05
N ARG A 35 -4.01 -10.10 2.62
CA ARG A 35 -2.80 -10.70 3.20
C ARG A 35 -1.69 -10.88 2.15
N LYS A 36 -2.05 -11.31 0.94
CA LYS A 36 -1.11 -11.42 -0.18
C LYS A 36 -0.60 -10.04 -0.61
N PHE A 37 -1.53 -9.09 -0.74
CA PHE A 37 -1.21 -7.70 -1.07
C PHE A 37 -0.27 -7.06 -0.05
N SER A 38 -0.62 -7.03 1.24
CA SER A 38 0.16 -6.39 2.29
C SER A 38 1.55 -7.00 2.44
N LYS A 39 1.67 -8.32 2.30
CA LYS A 39 2.96 -9.01 2.26
C LYS A 39 3.84 -8.51 1.10
N GLN A 40 3.28 -8.44 -0.10
CA GLN A 40 4.03 -8.01 -1.29
C GLN A 40 4.46 -6.55 -1.19
N MET A 41 3.57 -5.67 -0.73
CA MET A 41 3.83 -4.25 -0.48
C MET A 41 4.99 -4.05 0.50
N TYR A 42 5.02 -4.84 1.58
CA TYR A 42 6.11 -4.80 2.57
C TYR A 42 7.46 -5.27 2.02
N LEU A 43 7.46 -6.24 1.09
CA LEU A 43 8.68 -6.70 0.43
C LEU A 43 9.24 -5.65 -0.52
N TRP A 44 8.38 -5.04 -1.35
CA TRP A 44 8.80 -3.99 -2.30
C TRP A 44 9.37 -2.75 -1.61
N MET A 45 8.92 -2.42 -0.40
CA MET A 45 9.47 -1.31 0.37
C MET A 45 10.90 -1.56 0.91
N GLN A 46 11.41 -2.79 0.85
CA GLN A 46 12.76 -3.13 1.28
C GLN A 46 13.79 -3.10 0.14
N ASP A 47 13.34 -3.03 -1.11
CA ASP A 47 14.20 -2.89 -2.30
C ASP A 47 14.04 -1.49 -2.91
N ASP A 48 15.17 -0.84 -3.21
CA ASP A 48 15.19 0.55 -3.68
C ASP A 48 14.54 0.75 -5.06
N ALA A 49 14.60 -0.25 -5.94
CA ALA A 49 14.01 -0.18 -7.27
C ALA A 49 12.50 -0.42 -7.18
N ASP A 50 12.11 -1.52 -6.52
CA ASP A 50 10.70 -1.86 -6.33
C ASP A 50 9.95 -0.77 -5.56
N CYS A 51 10.58 -0.15 -4.56
CA CYS A 51 10.01 0.96 -3.80
C CYS A 51 9.69 2.17 -4.69
N LYS A 52 10.59 2.54 -5.60
CA LYS A 52 10.37 3.66 -6.53
C LYS A 52 9.24 3.35 -7.50
N GLU A 53 9.24 2.15 -8.07
CA GLU A 53 8.18 1.71 -8.98
C GLU A 53 6.82 1.68 -8.28
N LEU A 54 6.77 1.15 -7.05
CA LEU A 54 5.57 1.12 -6.23
C LEU A 54 5.01 2.52 -5.96
N ILE A 55 5.86 3.47 -5.58
CA ILE A 55 5.48 4.87 -5.38
C ILE A 55 4.84 5.43 -6.66
N THR A 56 5.46 5.21 -7.82
CA THR A 56 4.93 5.63 -9.11
C THR A 56 3.59 4.98 -9.42
N SER A 57 3.43 3.67 -9.19
CA SER A 57 2.16 2.96 -9.40
C SER A 57 1.04 3.50 -8.51
N ILE A 58 1.33 3.80 -7.24
CA ILE A 58 0.35 4.41 -6.31
C ILE A 58 -0.08 5.78 -6.82
N TYR A 59 0.86 6.61 -7.31
CA TYR A 59 0.51 7.90 -7.91
C TYR A 59 -0.40 7.73 -9.13
N ILE A 60 -0.03 6.86 -10.08
CA ILE A 60 -0.83 6.59 -11.28
C ILE A 60 -2.25 6.16 -10.87
N TYR A 61 -2.36 5.19 -9.96
CA TYR A 61 -3.65 4.72 -9.45
C TYR A 61 -4.47 5.84 -8.83
N ALA A 62 -3.87 6.65 -7.94
CA ALA A 62 -4.56 7.77 -7.31
C ALA A 62 -5.07 8.80 -8.34
N TYR A 63 -4.30 9.07 -9.42
CA TYR A 63 -4.75 9.98 -10.48
C TYR A 63 -5.87 9.40 -11.34
N LEU A 64 -5.82 8.10 -11.65
CA LEU A 64 -6.90 7.44 -12.38
C LEU A 64 -8.22 7.51 -11.61
N ASN A 65 -8.19 7.19 -10.31
CA ASN A 65 -9.40 7.23 -9.47
C ASN A 65 -9.91 8.66 -9.21
N ARG A 66 -9.05 9.68 -9.27
CA ARG A 66 -9.50 11.08 -9.21
C ARG A 66 -10.28 11.49 -10.46
N LYS A 67 -9.80 11.10 -11.65
CA LYS A 67 -10.49 11.41 -12.93
C LYS A 67 -11.85 10.72 -13.00
N GLU A 68 -11.95 9.47 -12.58
CA GLU A 68 -13.24 8.76 -12.54
C GLU A 68 -14.24 9.41 -11.57
N GLY A 69 -13.78 10.01 -10.47
CA GLY A 69 -14.64 10.77 -9.55
C GLY A 69 -15.12 12.12 -10.07
N GLU A 70 -14.36 12.73 -10.99
CA GLU A 70 -14.75 13.98 -11.68
C GLU A 70 -15.72 13.69 -12.84
N GLU A 71 -15.50 12.60 -13.60
CA GLU A 71 -16.39 12.19 -14.71
C GLU A 71 -17.75 11.65 -14.24
N ASN A 72 -17.83 11.00 -13.07
CA ASN A 72 -19.10 10.50 -12.53
C ASN A 72 -19.99 11.58 -11.87
N ASN A 73 -19.50 12.82 -11.72
CA ASN A 73 -20.26 13.96 -11.20
C ASN A 73 -20.67 14.97 -12.30
N GLY A 74 -20.49 14.61 -13.58
CA GLY A 74 -20.84 15.43 -14.75
C GLY A 74 -22.17 15.05 -15.40
#